data_AF-A0A482IW37-F1
#
_entry.id   AF-A0A482IW37-F1
#
_cell.length_a   1.000
_cell.length_b   1.000
_cell.length_c   1.000
_cell.angle_alpha   90.00
_cell.angle_beta   90.00
_cell.angle_gamma   90.00
#
_symmetry.space_group_name_H-M   'P 1'
#
loop_
_entity.id
_entity.type
_entity.pdbx_description
1 polymer ?
#
loop_
_entity_poly.entity_id
_entity_poly.type
_entity_poly.pdbx_seq_one_letter_code
_entity_poly.pdbx_strand_id
1 'polypeptide(L)'
;MGGCSGRAIGSAEGRYRAAPPQANVARMLIDEADAEQVERAWRRLMPFDRGVLRMHYIWQAPASAMCRRLRIRHNPPSVLDLAIAHARREIGKVLNSMAKMQAEVSERLRANIRHVDYCAL
;
A
#
# COMPACT_ATOMS: atom_id res chain seq x y z
N MET A 1 19.92 -9.43 67.15
CA MET A 1 20.49 -10.03 65.93
C MET A 1 19.39 -10.88 65.33
N GLY A 2 18.73 -10.57 64.23
CA GLY A 2 19.15 -9.98 62.96
C GLY A 2 18.45 -10.83 61.89
N GLY A 3 17.13 -10.64 61.70
CA GLY A 3 16.34 -11.42 60.75
C GLY A 3 16.57 -10.94 59.32
N CYS A 4 17.22 -11.76 58.51
CA CYS A 4 17.48 -11.49 57.09
C CYS A 4 16.18 -11.46 56.28
N SER A 5 16.00 -10.36 55.55
CA SER A 5 14.99 -10.09 54.56
C SER A 5 15.31 -10.80 53.24
N GLY A 6 14.68 -11.95 52.98
CA GLY A 6 14.69 -12.58 51.67
C GLY A 6 13.55 -12.05 50.79
N ARG A 7 13.77 -10.96 50.05
CA ARG A 7 12.90 -10.61 48.91
C ARG A 7 13.16 -11.61 47.78
N ALA A 8 12.32 -12.62 47.65
CA ALA A 8 12.25 -13.45 46.46
C ALA A 8 11.41 -12.75 45.39
N ILE A 9 12.12 -12.14 44.45
CA ILE A 9 11.65 -11.70 43.14
C ILE A 9 11.19 -12.95 42.39
N GLY A 10 9.92 -12.99 41.94
CA GLY A 10 9.43 -14.15 41.19
C GLY A 10 7.96 -14.09 40.80
N SER A 11 7.53 -13.08 40.02
CA SER A 11 6.37 -13.24 39.13
C SER A 11 6.85 -13.71 37.76
N ALA A 12 7.32 -14.95 37.70
CA ALA A 12 7.12 -15.79 36.53
C ALA A 12 5.75 -16.44 36.82
N GLU A 13 4.64 -16.05 36.22
CA GLU A 13 4.29 -16.29 34.83
C GLU A 13 3.18 -15.31 34.42
N GLY A 14 3.08 -14.97 33.13
CA GLY A 14 1.83 -14.41 32.60
C GLY A 14 1.88 -13.06 31.88
N ARG A 15 3.02 -12.63 31.32
CA ARG A 15 3.07 -11.43 30.44
C ARG A 15 3.42 -11.69 28.98
N TYR A 16 3.45 -12.93 28.53
CA TYR A 16 3.63 -13.26 27.11
C TYR A 16 2.40 -13.95 26.51
N ARG A 17 1.19 -13.41 26.73
CA ARG A 17 0.21 -13.47 25.63
C ARG A 17 0.63 -12.40 24.64
N ALA A 18 1.57 -12.73 23.76
CA ALA A 18 1.65 -12.01 22.50
C ALA A 18 0.25 -12.08 21.90
N ALA A 19 -0.47 -10.95 21.88
CA ALA A 19 -1.69 -10.86 21.11
C ALA A 19 -1.36 -11.43 19.72
N PRO A 20 -2.17 -12.34 19.16
CA PRO A 20 -1.90 -12.82 17.82
C PRO A 20 -1.73 -11.59 16.93
N PRO A 21 -0.69 -11.50 16.10
CA PRO A 21 -0.53 -10.35 15.22
C PRO A 21 -1.75 -10.28 14.31
N GLN A 22 -2.74 -9.46 14.68
CA GLN A 22 -3.93 -9.15 13.88
C GLN A 22 -3.57 -8.28 12.66
N ALA A 23 -2.30 -8.29 12.23
CA ALA A 23 -1.77 -7.46 11.17
C ALA A 23 -1.69 -8.17 9.81
N ASN A 24 -2.00 -9.48 9.73
CA ASN A 24 -1.73 -10.26 8.52
C ASN A 24 -2.98 -10.77 7.77
N VAL A 25 -4.18 -10.66 8.33
CA VAL A 25 -5.42 -11.11 7.65
C VAL A 25 -5.78 -10.21 6.45
N ALA A 26 -5.44 -8.92 6.50
CA ALA A 26 -5.66 -7.99 5.39
C ALA A 26 -4.74 -8.24 4.18
N ARG A 27 -3.65 -9.01 4.35
CA ARG A 27 -2.67 -9.29 3.28
C ARG A 27 -3.14 -10.37 2.30
N MET A 28 -4.24 -11.07 2.61
CA MET A 28 -4.71 -12.25 1.87
C MET A 28 -5.99 -12.03 1.06
N LEU A 29 -6.65 -10.88 1.17
CA LEU A 29 -7.85 -10.54 0.39
C LEU A 29 -7.51 -9.42 -0.59
N ILE A 30 -6.75 -9.77 -1.63
CA ILE A 30 -6.57 -8.89 -2.79
C ILE A 30 -7.68 -9.25 -3.77
N ASP A 31 -8.63 -8.33 -3.98
CA ASP A 31 -9.62 -8.47 -5.06
C ASP A 31 -8.88 -8.43 -6.41
N GLU A 32 -9.24 -9.36 -7.29
CA GLU A 32 -8.70 -9.42 -8.64
C GLU A 32 -9.07 -8.16 -9.44
N ALA A 33 -10.26 -7.60 -9.20
CA ALA A 33 -10.70 -6.35 -9.84
C ALA A 33 -9.82 -5.15 -9.45
N ASP A 34 -9.45 -5.06 -8.16
CA ASP A 34 -8.53 -4.03 -7.67
C ASP A 34 -7.13 -4.25 -8.22
N ALA A 35 -6.65 -5.50 -8.26
CA ALA A 35 -5.34 -5.85 -8.81
C ALA A 35 -5.23 -5.45 -10.29
N GLU A 36 -6.27 -5.70 -11.10
CA GLU A 36 -6.31 -5.26 -12.49
C GLU A 36 -6.28 -3.73 -12.64
N GLN A 37 -7.00 -3.01 -11.78
CA GLN A 37 -7.03 -1.56 -11.81
C GLN A 37 -5.64 -0.99 -11.49
N VAL A 38 -4.97 -1.56 -10.48
CA VAL A 38 -3.60 -1.22 -10.12
C VAL A 38 -2.64 -1.53 -11.26
N GLU A 39 -2.75 -2.67 -11.94
CA GLU A 39 -1.90 -3.03 -13.07
C GLU A 39 -2.09 -2.08 -14.27
N ARG A 40 -3.34 -1.68 -14.55
CA ARG A 40 -3.64 -0.67 -15.58
C ARG A 40 -3.06 0.70 -15.22
N ALA A 41 -3.17 1.10 -13.95
CA ALA A 41 -2.55 2.33 -13.48
C ALA A 41 -1.02 2.25 -13.57
N TRP A 42 -0.44 1.12 -13.15
CA TRP A 42 0.99 0.85 -13.15
C TRP A 42 1.62 1.02 -14.53
N ARG A 43 0.96 0.51 -15.58
CA ARG A 43 1.44 0.66 -16.97
C ARG A 43 1.53 2.12 -17.44
N ARG A 44 0.75 3.03 -16.85
CA ARG A 44 0.76 4.46 -17.20
C ARG A 44 1.81 5.28 -16.45
N LEU A 45 2.46 4.72 -15.42
CA LEU A 45 3.51 5.41 -14.68
C LEU A 45 4.82 5.52 -15.48
N MET A 46 5.58 6.57 -15.17
CA MET A 46 6.93 6.73 -15.68
C MET A 46 7.81 5.52 -15.32
N PRO A 47 8.77 5.12 -16.18
CA PRO A 47 9.66 3.98 -15.91
C PRO A 47 10.43 4.10 -14.58
N PHE A 48 10.79 5.33 -14.20
CA PHE A 48 11.48 5.62 -12.95
C PHE A 48 10.60 5.31 -11.72
N ASP A 49 9.38 5.84 -11.66
CA ASP A 49 8.46 5.62 -10.54
C ASP A 49 8.07 4.14 -10.41
N ARG A 50 7.92 3.43 -11.53
CA ARG A 50 7.72 1.96 -11.53
C ARG A 50 8.89 1.23 -10.89
N GLY A 51 10.12 1.65 -11.18
CA GLY A 51 11.33 1.09 -10.56
C GLY A 51 11.35 1.30 -9.05
N VAL A 52 11.05 2.53 -8.60
CA VAL A 52 10.96 2.88 -7.17
C VAL A 52 9.92 2.02 -6.46
N LEU A 53 8.70 1.98 -6.98
CA LEU A 53 7.61 1.23 -6.36
C LEU A 53 7.87 -0.29 -6.37
N ARG A 54 8.46 -0.84 -7.44
CA ARG A 54 8.83 -2.26 -7.51
C ARG A 54 9.85 -2.62 -6.44
N MET A 55 10.87 -1.79 -6.30
CA MET A 55 11.93 -2.01 -5.31
C MET A 55 11.42 -1.85 -3.87
N HIS A 56 10.49 -0.93 -3.64
CA HIS A 56 9.93 -0.66 -2.33
C HIS A 56 8.87 -1.70 -1.90
N TYR A 57 7.88 -1.99 -2.75
CA TYR A 57 6.74 -2.85 -2.38
C TYR A 57 6.95 -4.34 -2.69
N ILE A 58 7.57 -4.67 -3.83
CA ILE A 58 7.73 -6.07 -4.25
C ILE A 58 8.99 -6.65 -3.60
N TRP A 59 10.12 -5.96 -3.73
CA TRP A 59 11.40 -6.46 -3.23
C TRP A 59 11.70 -6.09 -1.78
N GLN A 60 10.95 -5.14 -1.19
CA GLN A 60 11.20 -4.63 0.17
C GLN A 60 12.68 -4.26 0.39
N ALA A 61 13.32 -3.71 -0.65
CA ALA A 61 14.75 -3.46 -0.65
C ALA A 61 15.09 -2.31 0.31
N PRO A 62 16.24 -2.37 1.02
CA PRO A 62 16.68 -1.27 1.86
C PRO A 62 17.04 -0.03 1.02
N ALA A 63 16.93 1.16 1.63
CA ALA A 63 17.20 2.45 0.99
C ALA A 63 18.55 2.50 0.24
N SER A 64 19.60 1.89 0.81
CA SER A 64 20.94 1.82 0.21
C SER A 64 20.96 1.04 -1.11
N ALA A 65 20.28 -0.10 -1.16
CA ALA A 65 20.13 -0.88 -2.38
C ALA A 65 19.27 -0.13 -3.40
N MET A 66 18.27 0.62 -2.93
CA MET A 66 17.43 1.42 -3.81
C MET A 66 18.19 2.55 -4.49
N CYS A 67 18.91 3.38 -3.73
CA CYS A 67 19.70 4.48 -4.25
C CYS A 67 20.76 4.01 -5.25
N ARG A 68 21.41 2.87 -5.00
CA ARG A 68 22.42 2.29 -5.92
C ARG A 68 21.82 1.89 -7.26
N ARG A 69 20.66 1.23 -7.27
CA ARG A 69 20.03 0.73 -8.51
C ARG A 69 19.33 1.84 -9.30
N LEU A 70 18.71 2.80 -8.61
CA LEU A 70 18.06 3.95 -9.24
C LEU A 70 19.04 5.06 -9.63
N ARG A 71 20.35 4.89 -9.35
CA ARG A 71 21.41 5.89 -9.56
C ARG A 71 21.09 7.24 -8.90
N ILE A 72 20.32 7.23 -7.82
CA ILE A 72 20.01 8.41 -7.03
C ILE A 72 21.21 8.66 -6.11
N ARG A 73 21.65 9.91 -6.03
CA ARG A 73 22.71 10.30 -5.11
C ARG A 73 22.25 9.97 -3.68
N HIS A 74 23.03 9.15 -2.98
CA HIS A 74 22.70 8.63 -1.64
C HIS A 74 22.48 9.74 -0.59
N ASN A 75 22.95 10.96 -0.85
CA ASN A 75 22.87 12.07 0.09
C ASN A 75 22.12 13.26 -0.54
N PRO A 76 21.11 13.83 0.14
CA PRO A 76 20.54 13.44 1.43
C PRO A 76 19.53 12.27 1.36
N PRO A 77 19.30 11.52 2.46
CA PRO A 77 18.33 10.42 2.53
C PRO A 77 16.90 10.84 2.18
N SER A 78 16.57 12.13 2.34
CA SER A 78 15.29 12.71 1.96
C SER A 78 14.98 12.63 0.47
N VAL A 79 15.98 12.46 -0.41
CA VAL A 79 15.74 12.36 -1.86
C VAL A 79 15.02 11.07 -2.22
N LEU A 80 15.35 9.96 -1.56
CA LEU A 80 14.67 8.69 -1.79
C LEU A 80 13.24 8.76 -1.26
N ASP A 81 13.04 9.31 -0.08
CA ASP A 81 11.70 9.48 0.50
C ASP A 81 10.83 10.39 -0.37
N LEU A 82 11.41 11.46 -0.93
CA LEU A 82 10.73 12.32 -1.88
C LEU A 82 10.38 11.58 -3.17
N ALA A 83 11.27 10.73 -3.69
CA ALA A 83 10.98 9.90 -4.86
C ALA A 83 9.86 8.89 -4.59
N ILE A 84 9.82 8.28 -3.40
CA ILE A 84 8.73 7.38 -2.99
C ILE A 84 7.42 8.15 -2.86
N ALA A 85 7.45 9.32 -2.22
CA ALA A 85 6.27 10.18 -2.07
C ALA A 85 5.75 10.66 -3.44
N HIS A 86 6.66 11.03 -4.35
CA HIS A 86 6.33 11.36 -5.73
C HIS A 86 5.65 10.19 -6.43
N ALA A 87 6.27 9.00 -6.42
CA ALA A 87 5.73 7.81 -7.07
C ALA A 87 4.34 7.42 -6.50
N ARG A 88 4.15 7.52 -5.18
CA ARG A 88 2.84 7.31 -4.52
C ARG A 88 1.80 8.33 -4.96
N ARG A 89 2.20 9.59 -5.10
CA ARG A 89 1.30 10.65 -5.57
C ARG A 89 0.90 10.42 -7.02
N GLU A 90 1.83 10.04 -7.88
CA GLU A 90 1.55 9.81 -9.30
C GLU A 90 0.64 8.61 -9.51
N ILE A 91 0.88 7.48 -8.85
CA ILE A 91 -0.04 6.33 -8.95
C ILE A 91 -1.44 6.70 -8.41
N GLY A 92 -1.51 7.46 -7.32
CA GLY A 92 -2.78 7.95 -6.78
C GLY A 92 -3.53 8.86 -7.76
N LYS A 93 -2.83 9.76 -8.47
CA LYS A 93 -3.44 10.60 -9.51
C LYS A 93 -4.02 9.75 -10.66
N VAL A 94 -3.27 8.75 -11.11
CA VAL A 94 -3.71 7.85 -12.19
C VAL A 94 -4.93 7.05 -11.76
N LEU A 95 -4.93 6.48 -10.55
CA LEU A 95 -6.06 5.75 -10.00
C LEU A 95 -7.30 6.64 -9.86
N ASN A 96 -7.14 7.86 -9.34
CA ASN A 96 -8.23 8.83 -9.23
C ASN A 96 -8.80 9.23 -10.60
N SER A 97 -7.94 9.43 -11.60
CA SER A 97 -8.38 9.70 -12.98
C SER A 97 -9.18 8.52 -13.55
N MET A 98 -8.72 7.29 -13.31
CA MET A 98 -9.41 6.08 -13.75
C MET A 98 -10.75 5.88 -13.05
N ALA A 99 -10.82 6.10 -11.74
CA ALA A 99 -12.05 6.02 -10.97
C ALA A 99 -13.11 7.03 -11.45
N LYS A 100 -12.70 8.26 -11.77
CA LYS A 100 -13.60 9.28 -12.36
C LYS A 100 -14.17 8.82 -13.70
N MET A 101 -13.31 8.32 -14.60
CA MET A 101 -13.77 7.79 -15.88
C MET A 101 -14.73 6.60 -15.69
N GLN A 102 -14.46 5.71 -14.74
CA GLN A 102 -15.34 4.58 -14.45
C GLN A 102 -16.70 5.04 -13.90
N ALA A 103 -16.72 6.05 -13.03
CA ALA A 103 -17.95 6.63 -12.50
C ALA A 103 -18.83 7.21 -13.63
N GLU A 104 -18.24 8.01 -14.53
CA GLU A 104 -18.95 8.57 -15.69
C GLU A 104 -19.51 7.48 -16.61
N VAL A 105 -18.72 6.45 -16.90
CA VAL A 105 -19.16 5.32 -17.74
C VAL A 105 -20.31 4.57 -17.06
N SER A 106 -20.20 4.32 -15.75
CA SER A 106 -21.25 3.64 -14.98
C SER A 106 -22.54 4.44 -14.93
N GLU A 107 -22.44 5.77 -14.85
CA GLU A 107 -23.58 6.68 -14.85
C GLU A 107 -24.27 6.71 -16.22
N ARG A 108 -23.49 6.77 -17.31
CA ARG A 108 -24.02 6.67 -18.68
C ARG A 108 -24.71 5.34 -18.91
N LEU A 109 -24.13 4.23 -18.46
CA LEU A 109 -24.75 2.91 -18.54
C LEU A 109 -26.07 2.87 -17.77
N ARG A 110 -26.11 3.41 -16.55
CA ARG A 110 -27.34 3.51 -15.74
C ARG A 110 -28.39 4.41 -16.38
N ALA A 111 -28.00 5.47 -17.08
CA ALA A 111 -28.92 6.34 -17.81
C ALA A 111 -29.47 5.63 -19.05
N ASN A 112 -28.62 4.90 -19.78
CA ASN A 112 -29.04 4.12 -20.95
C ASN A 112 -29.99 2.98 -20.57
N ILE A 113 -29.72 2.24 -19.49
CA ILE A 113 -30.62 1.18 -19.03
C ILE A 113 -31.97 1.77 -18.67
N ARG A 114 -32.00 2.86 -17.87
CA ARG A 114 -33.26 3.57 -17.56
C ARG A 114 -33.98 4.02 -18.82
N HIS A 115 -33.28 4.58 -19.81
CA HIS A 115 -33.88 4.99 -21.07
C HIS A 115 -34.46 3.82 -21.88
N VAL A 116 -33.79 2.66 -21.90
CA VAL A 116 -34.31 1.45 -22.55
C VAL A 116 -35.57 0.96 -21.85
N ASP A 117 -35.58 0.95 -20.51
CA ASP A 117 -36.76 0.55 -19.72
C ASP A 117 -37.94 1.51 -19.94
N TYR A 118 -37.70 2.82 -20.08
CA TYR A 118 -38.73 3.80 -20.43
C TYR A 118 -39.21 3.71 -21.89
N CYS A 119 -38.40 3.20 -22.81
CA CYS A 119 -38.80 2.96 -24.21
C CYS A 119 -39.46 1.59 -24.43
N ALA A 120 -39.43 0.69 -23.44
CA ALA A 120 -40.04 -0.64 -23.51
C ALA A 120 -41.48 -0.69 -22.96
N LEU A 121 -42.00 0.44 -22.47
CA LEU A 121 -43.40 0.67 -22.07
C LEU A 121 -44.11 1.51 -23.13
#